data_AF-G4M5G4-F1
#
_entry.id   AF-G4M5G4-F1
#
_cell.length_a   1.000
_cell.length_b   1.000
_cell.length_c   1.000
_cell.angle_alpha   90.00
_cell.angle_beta   90.00
_cell.angle_gamma   90.00
#
_symmetry.space_group_name_H-M   'P 1'
#
loop_
_entity.id
_entity.type
_entity.pdbx_description
1 polymer ?
#
loop_
_entity_poly.entity_id
_entity_poly.type
_entity_poly.pdbx_seq_one_letter_code
_entity_poly.pdbx_strand_id
1 'polypeptide(L)'
;MPLRSRTANAIRDRTMLPLPQLDLATDPDARRVVKNEAVTVEFAAAAGELISLEGPNRYARGDAIVTGSGGERWVVSRERFDAKYLPEGGIAHGDAGTYRNRPSVVLAKEMREPFCIARSAAGDVLTGEAGDWVMQYAPGDYGVVKAARFAKVYREASGDASAKSSAMLMSTSRGTVSPFAYISSSDPSVAST
;
A
#
# COMPACT_ATOMS: atom_id res chain seq x y z
N MET A 1 -29.50 -11.84 -49.01
CA MET A 1 -28.20 -12.56 -49.01
C MET A 1 -27.05 -11.56 -48.95
N PRO A 2 -25.93 -11.87 -48.27
CA PRO A 2 -25.25 -10.93 -47.37
C PRO A 2 -23.77 -10.65 -47.70
N LEU A 3 -23.23 -9.54 -47.19
CA LEU A 3 -21.82 -9.31 -46.80
C LEU A 3 -21.85 -8.10 -45.84
N ARG A 4 -21.76 -8.22 -44.50
CA ARG A 4 -20.56 -8.48 -43.66
C ARG A 4 -19.35 -7.65 -44.18
N SER A 5 -18.75 -6.71 -43.45
CA SER A 5 -18.16 -6.91 -42.12
C SER A 5 -17.70 -5.60 -41.47
N ARG A 6 -18.10 -5.45 -40.21
CA ARG A 6 -17.25 -5.23 -39.02
C ARG A 6 -16.43 -3.95 -38.94
N THR A 7 -16.94 -3.04 -38.12
CA THR A 7 -16.20 -2.21 -37.17
C THR A 7 -15.01 -2.99 -36.61
N ALA A 8 -13.81 -2.68 -37.08
CA ALA A 8 -12.57 -3.11 -36.44
C ALA A 8 -12.42 -2.29 -35.16
N ASN A 9 -13.03 -2.77 -34.09
CA ASN A 9 -12.74 -2.31 -32.74
C ASN A 9 -11.31 -2.80 -32.45
N ALA A 10 -10.33 -1.93 -32.69
CA ALA A 10 -8.95 -2.18 -32.31
C ALA A 10 -8.89 -2.20 -30.78
N ILE A 11 -9.14 -3.38 -30.21
CA ILE A 11 -8.70 -3.71 -28.86
C ILE A 11 -7.18 -3.63 -28.96
N ARG A 12 -6.62 -2.46 -28.59
CA ARG A 12 -5.18 -2.34 -28.36
C ARG A 12 -4.87 -3.39 -27.30
N ASP A 13 -4.15 -4.44 -27.68
CA ASP A 13 -3.44 -5.28 -26.73
C ASP A 13 -2.67 -4.33 -25.83
N ARG A 14 -3.17 -4.17 -24.61
CA ARG A 14 -2.60 -3.29 -23.62
C ARG A 14 -1.36 -4.02 -23.12
N THR A 15 -0.25 -3.87 -23.84
CA THR A 15 1.02 -4.51 -23.50
C THR A 15 1.39 -4.10 -22.10
N MET A 16 1.19 -5.01 -21.15
CA MET A 16 1.53 -4.81 -19.75
C MET A 16 3.02 -5.11 -19.58
N LEU A 17 3.76 -4.16 -19.01
CA LEU A 17 5.20 -4.31 -18.81
C LEU A 17 5.50 -5.19 -17.58
N PRO A 18 6.07 -6.40 -17.73
CA PRO A 18 6.55 -7.17 -16.58
C PRO A 18 7.87 -6.59 -16.05
N LEU A 19 8.00 -6.49 -14.72
CA LEU A 19 9.17 -5.93 -14.04
C LEU A 19 9.91 -6.99 -13.19
N PRO A 20 10.49 -8.04 -13.78
CA PRO A 20 11.01 -9.21 -13.04
C PRO A 20 12.31 -8.94 -12.25
N GLN A 21 13.02 -7.84 -12.51
CA GLN A 21 14.33 -7.52 -11.92
C GLN A 21 14.52 -6.03 -11.60
N LEU A 22 13.43 -5.31 -11.33
CA LEU A 22 13.49 -3.89 -11.03
C LEU A 22 14.21 -3.66 -9.68
N ASP A 23 15.30 -2.89 -9.66
CA ASP A 23 15.90 -2.40 -8.42
C ASP A 23 15.96 -0.87 -8.43
N LEU A 24 15.04 -0.23 -7.69
CA LEU A 24 14.95 1.22 -7.63
C LEU A 24 16.16 1.84 -6.93
N ALA A 25 16.95 1.07 -6.19
CA ALA A 25 18.19 1.58 -5.59
C ALA A 25 19.23 2.00 -6.64
N THR A 26 19.14 1.43 -7.85
CA THR A 26 20.04 1.71 -8.98
C THR A 26 19.37 2.54 -10.09
N ASP A 27 18.09 2.87 -9.94
CA ASP A 27 17.30 3.54 -10.95
C ASP A 27 17.42 5.07 -10.77
N PRO A 28 17.92 5.81 -11.78
CA PRO A 28 18.12 7.26 -11.68
C PRO A 28 16.79 8.04 -11.61
N ASP A 29 15.67 7.46 -12.05
CA ASP A 29 14.35 8.08 -11.97
C ASP A 29 13.65 7.81 -10.62
N ALA A 30 14.24 6.98 -9.76
CA ALA A 30 13.68 6.67 -8.46
C ALA A 30 13.83 7.84 -7.49
N ARG A 31 12.76 8.07 -6.72
CA ARG A 31 12.68 9.09 -5.69
C ARG A 31 12.72 8.45 -4.32
N ARG A 32 13.40 9.11 -3.38
CA ARG A 32 13.34 8.78 -1.96
C ARG A 32 12.15 9.52 -1.36
N VAL A 33 11.19 8.79 -0.83
CA VAL A 33 9.98 9.37 -0.24
C VAL A 33 9.73 8.83 1.15
N VAL A 34 9.06 9.62 1.97
CA VAL A 34 8.57 9.22 3.29
C VAL A 34 7.05 9.24 3.27
N LYS A 35 6.43 8.21 3.85
CA LYS A 35 4.99 8.26 4.13
C LYS A 35 4.76 9.28 5.25
N ASN A 36 3.76 10.13 5.08
CA ASN A 36 3.33 11.11 6.05
C ASN A 36 1.79 11.14 6.09
N GLU A 37 1.21 10.33 6.97
CA GLU A 37 -0.22 10.14 7.13
C GLU A 37 -0.59 10.13 8.61
N ALA A 38 -1.61 10.92 8.95
CA ALA A 38 -2.34 10.79 10.20
C ALA A 38 -3.54 9.86 10.00
N VAL A 39 -3.78 9.01 11.00
CA VAL A 39 -4.84 8.00 11.03
C VAL A 39 -5.57 8.05 12.37
N THR A 40 -6.85 7.67 12.38
CA THR A 40 -7.61 7.49 13.62
C THR A 40 -7.49 6.05 14.06
N VAL A 41 -7.23 5.82 15.35
CA VAL A 41 -6.96 4.48 15.90
C VAL A 41 -7.87 4.20 17.07
N GLU A 42 -8.45 3.01 17.05
CA GLU A 42 -9.09 2.37 18.19
C GLU A 42 -8.32 1.09 18.52
N PHE A 43 -8.25 0.70 19.79
CA PHE A 43 -7.69 -0.59 20.17
C PHE A 43 -8.80 -1.57 20.51
N ALA A 44 -8.74 -2.76 19.93
CA ALA A 44 -9.77 -3.76 20.06
C ALA A 44 -9.95 -4.17 21.53
N ALA A 45 -11.15 -4.01 22.09
CA ALA A 45 -11.46 -4.44 23.45
C ALA A 45 -11.58 -5.97 23.60
N ALA A 46 -11.87 -6.65 22.50
CA ALA A 46 -12.01 -8.10 22.40
C ALA A 46 -11.56 -8.58 21.00
N ALA A 47 -11.42 -9.90 20.84
CA ALA A 47 -11.15 -10.47 19.51
C ALA A 47 -12.35 -10.31 18.58
N GLY A 48 -12.09 -10.21 17.28
CA GLY A 48 -13.12 -10.00 16.27
C GLY A 48 -12.59 -10.10 14.85
N GLU A 49 -13.37 -9.60 13.89
CA GLU A 49 -12.98 -9.54 12.49
C GLU A 49 -13.46 -8.24 11.84
N LEU A 50 -12.67 -7.78 10.88
CA LEU A 50 -12.97 -6.65 10.03
C LEU A 50 -13.17 -7.15 8.61
N ILE A 51 -14.32 -6.87 8.00
CA ILE A 51 -14.57 -7.24 6.61
C ILE A 51 -13.75 -6.31 5.71
N SER A 52 -12.79 -6.89 5.01
CA SER A 52 -12.04 -6.21 3.94
C SER A 52 -12.45 -6.80 2.59
N LEU A 53 -12.07 -6.13 1.50
CA LEU A 53 -12.29 -6.65 0.15
C LEU A 53 -11.53 -7.95 -0.13
N GLU A 54 -10.45 -8.22 0.61
CA GLU A 54 -9.66 -9.45 0.51
C GLU A 54 -10.19 -10.57 1.42
N GLY A 55 -11.27 -10.30 2.17
CA GLY A 55 -11.89 -11.23 3.11
C GLY A 55 -11.81 -10.77 4.58
N PRO A 56 -12.25 -11.61 5.53
CA PRO A 56 -12.24 -11.28 6.95
C PRO A 56 -10.81 -11.12 7.48
N ASN A 57 -10.50 -9.94 8.00
CA ASN A 57 -9.25 -9.63 8.70
C ASN A 57 -9.48 -9.78 10.21
N ARG A 58 -9.06 -10.92 10.78
CA ARG A 58 -9.25 -11.24 12.20
C ARG A 58 -8.26 -10.48 13.07
N TYR A 59 -8.71 -10.08 14.26
CA TYR A 59 -7.91 -9.36 15.24
C TYR A 59 -8.14 -9.88 16.66
N ALA A 60 -7.15 -9.70 17.52
CA ALA A 60 -7.21 -10.01 18.94
C ALA A 60 -7.45 -8.74 19.78
N ARG A 61 -7.78 -8.93 21.06
CA ARG A 61 -7.81 -7.83 22.03
C ARG A 61 -6.46 -7.12 22.06
N GLY A 62 -6.49 -5.79 21.99
CA GLY A 62 -5.31 -4.93 22.02
C GLY A 62 -4.71 -4.62 20.65
N ASP A 63 -5.15 -5.29 19.58
CA ASP A 63 -4.76 -4.92 18.22
C ASP A 63 -5.36 -3.56 17.84
N ALA A 64 -4.63 -2.84 17.00
CA ALA A 64 -5.06 -1.54 16.50
C ALA A 64 -6.02 -1.71 15.31
N ILE A 65 -7.19 -1.12 15.41
CA ILE A 65 -8.14 -0.92 14.31
C ILE A 65 -7.91 0.50 13.81
N VAL A 66 -7.26 0.60 12.64
CA VAL A 66 -6.82 1.86 12.07
C VAL A 66 -7.81 2.30 11.01
N THR A 67 -8.17 3.58 11.04
CA THR A 67 -8.99 4.25 10.02
C THR A 67 -8.13 5.29 9.30
N GLY A 68 -7.96 5.10 7.99
CA GLY A 68 -7.20 6.01 7.15
C GLY A 68 -7.97 7.27 6.81
N SER A 69 -7.26 8.22 6.21
CA SER A 69 -7.82 9.51 5.82
C SER A 69 -8.90 9.44 4.72
N GLY A 70 -9.11 8.28 4.10
CA GLY A 70 -10.18 8.02 3.13
C GLY A 70 -11.35 7.21 3.73
N GLY A 71 -11.32 6.91 5.03
CA GLY A 71 -12.34 6.12 5.72
C GLY A 71 -12.12 4.60 5.62
N GLU A 72 -11.12 4.15 4.87
CA GLU A 72 -10.76 2.74 4.83
C GLU A 72 -10.23 2.27 6.18
N ARG A 73 -10.58 1.05 6.59
CA ARG A 73 -10.19 0.48 7.88
C ARG A 73 -9.36 -0.77 7.70
N TRP A 74 -8.35 -0.95 8.55
CA TRP A 74 -7.52 -2.15 8.58
C TRP A 74 -7.04 -2.46 9.99
N VAL A 75 -6.64 -3.71 10.20
CA VAL A 75 -6.08 -4.18 11.47
C VAL A 75 -4.55 -4.12 11.39
N VAL A 76 -3.93 -3.67 12.48
CA VAL A 76 -2.50 -3.82 12.73
C VAL A 76 -2.32 -4.47 14.10
N SER A 77 -1.59 -5.59 14.15
CA SER A 77 -1.23 -6.22 15.42
C SER A 77 -0.56 -5.23 16.37
N ARG A 78 -0.79 -5.33 17.68
CA ARG A 78 -0.25 -4.38 18.67
C ARG A 78 1.26 -4.09 18.52
N GLU A 79 2.08 -5.13 18.44
CA GLU A 79 3.54 -5.01 18.31
C GLU A 79 3.96 -4.17 17.08
N ARG A 80 3.40 -4.50 15.91
CA ARG A 80 3.66 -3.77 14.66
C ARG A 80 3.15 -2.33 14.73
N PHE A 81 2.04 -2.10 15.43
CA PHE A 81 1.50 -0.77 15.61
C PHE A 81 2.45 0.11 16.44
N ASP A 82 2.91 -0.38 17.58
CA ASP A 82 3.80 0.34 18.50
C ASP A 82 5.13 0.73 17.82
N ALA A 83 5.66 -0.15 16.97
CA ALA A 83 6.86 0.12 16.18
C ALA A 83 6.65 1.17 15.08
N LYS A 84 5.44 1.27 14.50
CA LYS A 84 5.19 2.03 13.27
C LYS A 84 4.46 3.36 13.50
N TYR A 85 3.83 3.57 14.65
CA TYR A 85 2.99 4.73 14.90
C TYR A 85 3.41 5.49 16.17
N LEU A 86 3.21 6.81 16.12
CA LEU A 86 3.37 7.72 17.25
C LEU A 86 2.05 8.46 17.50
N PRO A 87 1.65 8.64 18.77
CA PRO A 87 0.46 9.42 19.09
C PRO A 87 0.63 10.88 18.66
N GLU A 88 -0.46 11.50 18.22
CA GLU A 88 -0.54 12.91 17.87
C GLU A 88 -1.60 13.60 18.74
N GLY A 89 -1.42 14.89 19.02
CA GLY A 89 -2.39 15.67 19.79
C GLY A 89 -2.39 15.40 21.31
N GLY A 90 -1.29 14.85 21.84
CA GLY A 90 -1.09 14.73 23.30
C GLY A 90 -1.76 13.52 23.96
N ILE A 91 -2.28 12.57 23.18
CA ILE A 91 -2.78 11.29 23.71
C ILE A 91 -1.62 10.40 24.16
N ALA A 92 -1.85 9.53 25.15
CA ALA A 92 -0.85 8.53 25.53
C ALA A 92 -0.76 7.43 24.47
N HIS A 93 0.43 6.85 24.30
CA HIS A 93 0.60 5.72 23.40
C HIS A 93 -0.17 4.51 23.93
N GLY A 94 -1.10 3.98 23.14
CA GLY A 94 -2.02 2.92 23.54
C GLY A 94 -3.45 3.40 23.84
N ASP A 95 -3.69 4.72 23.87
CA ASP A 95 -5.04 5.29 23.92
C ASP A 95 -5.61 5.47 22.52
N ALA A 96 -6.94 5.39 22.39
CA ALA A 96 -7.62 5.69 21.14
C ALA A 96 -7.44 7.17 20.76
N GLY A 97 -7.27 7.45 19.48
CA GLY A 97 -7.11 8.82 18.98
C GLY A 97 -6.29 8.89 17.69
N THR A 98 -5.70 10.05 17.44
CA THR A 98 -4.92 10.30 16.22
C THR A 98 -3.49 9.81 16.38
N TYR A 99 -3.03 9.05 15.39
CA TYR A 99 -1.65 8.59 15.29
C TYR A 99 -1.07 8.96 13.94
N ARG A 100 0.25 9.18 13.92
CA ARG A 100 1.01 9.41 12.70
C ARG A 100 2.00 8.27 12.48
N ASN A 101 2.19 7.87 11.23
CA ASN A 101 3.22 6.88 10.94
C ASN A 101 4.60 7.46 11.25
N ARG A 102 5.49 6.64 11.82
CA ARG A 102 6.91 6.97 11.92
C ARG A 102 7.47 7.16 10.50
N PRO A 103 8.28 8.20 10.26
CA PRO A 103 8.94 8.38 8.99
C PRO A 103 9.81 7.17 8.66
N SER A 104 9.59 6.57 7.49
CA SER A 104 10.45 5.55 6.92
C SER A 104 10.66 5.90 5.45
N VAL A 105 11.93 5.99 5.05
CA VAL A 105 12.31 6.29 3.66
C VAL A 105 12.11 5.04 2.82
N VAL A 106 11.37 5.18 1.73
CA VAL A 106 11.16 4.15 0.72
C VAL A 106 11.53 4.70 -0.65
N LEU A 107 11.86 3.82 -1.59
CA LEU A 107 12.12 4.21 -2.97
C LEU A 107 10.83 4.09 -3.78
N ALA A 108 10.61 5.05 -4.68
CA ALA A 108 9.40 5.11 -5.49
C ALA A 108 9.71 5.60 -6.90
N LYS A 109 9.08 4.98 -7.90
CA LYS A 109 9.15 5.42 -9.30
C LYS A 109 7.75 5.50 -9.89
N GLU A 110 7.47 6.62 -10.55
CA GLU A 110 6.24 6.79 -11.32
C GLU A 110 6.37 6.02 -12.64
N MET A 111 5.40 5.17 -12.95
CA MET A 111 5.39 4.37 -14.16
C MET A 111 4.62 5.07 -15.27
N ARG A 112 5.19 5.15 -16.47
CA ARG A 112 4.56 5.83 -17.62
C ARG A 112 3.66 4.91 -18.45
N GLU A 113 3.72 3.62 -18.21
CA GLU A 113 2.99 2.57 -18.92
C GLU A 113 2.36 1.59 -17.92
N PRO A 114 1.26 0.89 -18.27
CA PRO A 114 0.73 -0.18 -17.44
C PRO A 114 1.77 -1.26 -17.18
N PHE A 115 1.84 -1.74 -15.94
CA PHE A 115 2.92 -2.62 -15.49
C PHE A 115 2.45 -3.68 -14.51
N CYS A 116 3.21 -4.75 -14.39
CA CYS A 116 3.04 -5.72 -13.32
C CYS A 116 4.38 -6.08 -12.67
N ILE A 117 4.33 -6.37 -11.38
CA ILE A 117 5.51 -6.72 -10.57
C ILE A 117 5.11 -7.73 -9.50
N ALA A 118 5.96 -8.72 -9.26
CA ALA A 118 5.78 -9.61 -8.11
C ALA A 118 6.06 -8.82 -6.82
N ARG A 119 5.17 -8.90 -5.83
CA ARG A 119 5.41 -8.28 -4.50
C ARG A 119 6.71 -8.77 -3.88
N SER A 120 7.00 -10.07 -4.05
CA SER A 120 8.25 -10.72 -3.68
C SER A 120 8.44 -11.97 -4.53
N ALA A 121 9.58 -12.65 -4.40
CA ALA A 121 9.90 -13.85 -5.20
C ALA A 121 8.82 -14.97 -5.15
N ALA A 122 8.05 -15.06 -4.07
CA ALA A 122 6.94 -16.00 -3.90
C ALA A 122 5.60 -15.30 -3.59
N GLY A 123 5.53 -13.99 -3.81
CA GLY A 123 4.36 -13.16 -3.52
C GLY A 123 3.43 -12.99 -4.71
N ASP A 124 2.27 -12.40 -4.46
CA ASP A 124 1.29 -12.07 -5.48
C ASP A 124 1.85 -11.10 -6.53
N VAL A 125 1.33 -11.19 -7.75
CA VAL A 125 1.60 -10.22 -8.80
C VAL A 125 0.70 -9.01 -8.62
N LEU A 126 1.31 -7.85 -8.44
CA LEU A 126 0.66 -6.56 -8.36
C LEU A 126 0.59 -5.93 -9.76
N THR A 127 -0.50 -5.24 -10.04
CA THR A 127 -0.71 -4.55 -11.32
C THR A 127 -0.93 -3.07 -11.09
N GLY A 128 -0.27 -2.23 -11.89
CA GLY A 128 -0.42 -0.78 -11.88
C GLY A 128 -0.72 -0.24 -13.27
N GLU A 129 -1.30 0.95 -13.28
CA GLU A 129 -1.58 1.70 -14.51
C GLU A 129 -0.51 2.75 -14.78
N ALA A 130 -0.52 3.31 -15.98
CA ALA A 130 0.26 4.51 -16.26
C ALA A 130 -0.12 5.64 -15.28
N GLY A 131 0.89 6.27 -14.68
CA GLY A 131 0.77 7.26 -13.60
C GLY A 131 0.80 6.65 -12.20
N ASP A 132 0.62 5.34 -12.04
CA ASP A 132 0.78 4.68 -10.75
C ASP A 132 2.27 4.54 -10.38
N TRP A 133 2.52 4.37 -9.09
CA TRP A 133 3.86 4.32 -8.53
C TRP A 133 4.22 2.89 -8.16
N VAL A 134 5.39 2.44 -8.61
CA VAL A 134 6.05 1.28 -8.02
C VAL A 134 6.87 1.72 -6.81
N MET A 135 6.73 0.99 -5.71
CA MET A 135 7.41 1.23 -4.44
C MET A 135 8.37 0.08 -4.17
N GLN A 136 9.54 0.37 -3.62
CA GLN A 136 10.47 -0.64 -3.08
C GLN A 136 10.71 -0.35 -1.59
N TYR A 137 10.27 -1.29 -0.76
CA TYR A 137 10.37 -1.21 0.71
C TYR A 137 11.68 -1.80 1.23
N ALA A 138 12.16 -2.84 0.54
CA ALA A 138 13.45 -3.50 0.73
C ALA A 138 13.86 -4.17 -0.59
N PRO A 139 15.11 -4.62 -0.75
CA PRO A 139 15.50 -5.42 -1.92
C PRO A 139 14.57 -6.62 -2.10
N GLY A 140 13.90 -6.71 -3.25
CA GLY A 140 12.95 -7.79 -3.53
C GLY A 140 11.56 -7.66 -2.88
N ASP A 141 11.23 -6.53 -2.24
CA ASP A 141 9.92 -6.26 -1.63
C ASP A 141 9.28 -5.00 -2.24
N TYR A 142 8.20 -5.21 -3.00
CA TYR A 142 7.58 -4.19 -3.82
C TYR A 142 6.10 -3.94 -3.50
N GLY A 143 5.65 -2.72 -3.79
CA GLY A 143 4.25 -2.32 -3.74
C GLY A 143 3.84 -1.51 -4.97
N VAL A 144 2.53 -1.40 -5.19
CA VAL A 144 1.94 -0.47 -6.17
C VAL A 144 1.04 0.51 -5.43
N VAL A 145 1.22 1.80 -5.69
CA VAL A 145 0.44 2.89 -5.08
C VAL A 145 -0.20 3.72 -6.17
N LYS A 146 -1.52 3.95 -6.07
CA LYS A 146 -2.23 4.82 -7.01
C LYS A 146 -1.76 6.26 -6.91
N ALA A 147 -1.63 6.94 -8.06
CA ALA A 147 -1.15 8.32 -8.16
C ALA A 147 -1.78 9.27 -7.13
N ALA A 148 -3.11 9.23 -7.01
CA ALA A 148 -3.88 10.12 -6.13
C ALA A 148 -3.50 9.98 -4.65
N ARG A 149 -3.29 8.75 -4.17
CA ARG A 149 -2.85 8.53 -2.79
C ARG A 149 -1.38 8.84 -2.64
N PHE A 150 -0.55 8.55 -3.64
CA PHE A 150 0.87 8.87 -3.58
C PHE A 150 1.03 10.36 -3.27
N ALA A 151 0.37 11.21 -4.04
CA ALA A 151 0.30 12.65 -3.82
C ALA A 151 -0.27 13.02 -2.44
N LYS A 152 -1.31 12.31 -1.98
CA LYS A 152 -1.93 12.56 -0.66
C LYS A 152 -0.97 12.30 0.50
N VAL A 153 -0.30 11.14 0.52
CA VAL A 153 0.36 10.60 1.72
C VAL A 153 1.89 10.47 1.65
N TYR A 154 2.53 10.66 0.48
CA TYR A 154 3.99 10.63 0.40
C TYR A 154 4.56 12.02 0.18
N ARG A 155 5.73 12.25 0.75
CA ARG A 155 6.53 13.47 0.58
C ARG A 155 7.94 13.07 0.22
N GLU A 156 8.64 13.92 -0.52
CA GLU A 156 10.07 13.71 -0.78
C GLU A 156 10.83 13.68 0.55
N ALA A 157 11.76 12.73 0.67
CA ALA A 157 12.63 12.66 1.82
C ALA A 157 13.61 13.84 1.74
N SER A 158 13.50 14.79 2.65
CA SER A 158 14.55 15.79 2.86
C SER A 158 15.87 15.07 3.16
N GLY A 159 16.94 15.44 2.46
CA GLY A 159 18.27 14.84 2.63
C GLY A 159 18.68 14.78 4.11
N ASP A 160 19.31 13.66 4.51
CA ASP A 160 19.79 13.33 5.86
C ASP A 160 18.83 12.73 6.91
N ALA A 161 17.83 11.96 6.49
CA ALA A 161 17.30 10.89 7.36
C ALA A 161 18.11 9.60 7.12
N SER A 162 19.15 9.42 7.95
CA SER A 162 19.99 8.22 8.06
C SER A 162 19.16 6.93 8.03
N ALA A 163 19.54 6.04 7.12
CA ALA A 163 19.00 4.71 6.94
C ALA A 163 19.32 3.82 8.16
N LYS A 164 18.58 3.98 9.27
CA LYS A 164 18.52 2.98 10.34
C LYS A 164 17.13 2.94 10.96
N SER A 165 16.28 2.06 10.45
CA SER A 165 15.46 1.11 11.22
C SER A 165 14.28 0.61 10.40
N SER A 166 14.47 -0.50 9.69
CA SER A 166 13.48 -1.57 9.51
C SER A 166 14.17 -2.79 8.89
N ALA A 167 15.27 -3.22 9.51
CA ALA A 167 15.85 -4.54 9.31
C ALA A 167 15.74 -5.30 10.63
N MET A 168 14.51 -5.58 11.08
CA MET A 168 14.24 -6.62 12.08
C MET A 168 12.72 -6.85 12.14
N LEU A 169 12.26 -7.93 11.52
CA LEU A 169 11.25 -8.89 12.00
C LEU A 169 11.04 -9.91 10.88
N MET A 170 12.11 -10.64 10.56
CA MET A 170 11.99 -11.99 9.98
C MET A 170 11.65 -12.91 11.16
N SER A 171 10.37 -13.27 11.29
CA SER A 171 9.96 -14.44 12.07
C SER A 171 8.76 -15.12 11.41
N THR A 172 8.83 -16.44 11.47
CA THR A 172 8.19 -17.45 10.65
C THR A 172 6.67 -17.54 10.74
N SER A 173 6.05 -17.89 9.60
CA SER A 173 4.81 -18.68 9.44
C SER A 173 3.53 -18.21 10.15
N ARG A 174 2.69 -17.47 9.42
CA ARG A 174 1.26 -17.76 9.10
C ARG A 174 0.65 -16.47 8.49
N GLY A 175 0.19 -16.56 7.25
CA GLY A 175 -0.68 -15.57 6.58
C GLY A 175 -0.29 -14.10 6.78
N THR A 176 0.83 -13.65 6.20
CA THR A 176 1.18 -12.23 6.21
C THR A 176 0.46 -11.53 5.07
N VAL A 177 -0.70 -10.94 5.37
CA VAL A 177 -1.19 -9.80 4.59
C VAL A 177 -0.19 -8.67 4.86
N SER A 178 0.56 -8.27 3.83
CA SER A 178 1.45 -7.12 3.95
C SER A 178 0.60 -5.92 4.42
N PRO A 179 1.03 -5.15 5.43
CA PRO A 179 0.29 -4.01 5.94
C PRO A 179 0.19 -2.83 4.94
N PHE A 180 0.60 -3.07 3.69
CA PHE A 180 0.50 -2.19 2.53
C PHE A 180 -0.30 -2.86 1.38
N ALA A 181 -1.12 -3.87 1.65
CA ALA A 181 -2.14 -4.32 0.70
C ALA A 181 -3.14 -3.19 0.51
N TYR A 182 -2.97 -2.54 -0.63
CA TYR A 182 -3.74 -1.41 -1.04
C TYR A 182 -5.07 -1.93 -1.55
N ILE A 183 -6.17 -1.53 -0.90
CA ILE A 183 -7.51 -1.66 -1.46
C ILE A 183 -7.53 -0.82 -2.76
N SER A 184 -7.53 -1.51 -3.90
CA SER A 184 -7.82 -0.91 -5.20
C SER A 184 -9.27 -0.42 -5.19
N SER A 185 -9.50 0.86 -4.92
CA SER A 185 -10.78 1.49 -5.21
C SER A 185 -10.87 1.79 -6.71
N SER A 186 -11.50 0.88 -7.44
CA SER A 186 -12.24 1.15 -8.68
C SER A 186 -13.66 0.68 -8.35
N ASP A 187 -14.76 1.42 -8.37
CA ASP A 187 -15.22 2.49 -9.26
C ASP A 187 -16.49 3.13 -8.64
N PRO A 188 -16.76 4.46 -8.71
CA PRO A 188 -18.06 5.02 -8.36
C PRO A 188 -18.94 5.13 -9.62
N SER A 189 -19.64 4.05 -10.01
CA SER A 189 -20.74 4.13 -10.97
C SER A 189 -21.43 2.77 -11.18
N VAL A 190 -22.57 2.55 -10.52
CA VAL A 190 -23.77 2.15 -11.26
C VAL A 190 -24.95 2.90 -10.66
N ALA A 191 -25.46 3.85 -11.42
CA ALA A 191 -26.71 4.54 -11.17
C ALA A 191 -27.91 3.65 -11.48
N SER A 192 -28.98 3.88 -10.74
CA SER A 192 -30.40 3.75 -11.11
C SER A 192 -30.90 2.42 -11.70
N THR A 193 -31.80 1.78 -10.97
CA THR A 193 -33.16 1.48 -11.48
C THR A 193 -34.15 1.65 -10.34
#